data_AF-A0A368F9Z3-F1
#
_entry.id   AF-A0A368F9Z3-F1
#
_cell.length_a   1.000
_cell.length_b   1.000
_cell.length_c   1.000
_cell.angle_alpha   90.00
_cell.angle_beta   90.00
_cell.angle_gamma   90.00
#
_symmetry.space_group_name_H-M   'P 1'
#
loop_
_entity.id
_entity.type
_entity.pdbx_description
1 polymer ?
#
loop_
_entity_poly.entity_id
_entity_poly.type
_entity_poly.pdbx_seq_one_letter_code
_entity_poly.pdbx_strand_id
1 'polypeptide(L)'
;MYNIAFTHCIRYVTKNGSIEQGKGWARDGWLTNSHWNPSSDFMFHARKEADKKQYKNNDIGKLSGDSYFPWFDTLRTPLKLQNCRNETLRWDHDSNLIVPSSTIFRRLNDWRREVKRDYSRILNHVNEKYGKG
;
A
#
# COMPACT_ATOMS: atom_id res chain seq x y z
N MET A 1 16.83 7.88 -4.89
CA MET A 1 16.57 7.42 -3.51
C MET A 1 15.09 7.66 -3.26
N TYR A 2 14.27 6.64 -3.48
CA TYR A 2 12.82 6.75 -3.60
C TYR A 2 12.17 6.61 -2.22
N ASN A 3 11.44 7.64 -1.79
CA ASN A 3 10.62 7.61 -0.58
C ASN A 3 9.18 7.25 -0.99
N ILE A 4 8.41 6.62 -0.10
CA ILE A 4 6.96 6.55 -0.31
C ILE A 4 6.43 7.98 -0.29
N ALA A 5 5.83 8.39 -1.40
CA ALA A 5 5.22 9.70 -1.50
C ALA A 5 3.82 9.67 -0.87
N PHE A 6 3.53 10.64 0.00
CA PHE A 6 2.21 10.80 0.60
C PHE A 6 1.26 11.42 -0.40
N THR A 7 0.05 10.87 -0.55
CA THR A 7 -1.00 11.38 -1.46
C THR A 7 -1.23 12.89 -1.30
N HIS A 8 -1.14 13.39 -0.07
CA HIS A 8 -1.23 14.82 0.23
C HIS A 8 -0.08 15.64 -0.36
N CYS A 9 1.17 15.20 -0.21
CA CYS A 9 2.31 15.87 -0.84
C CYS A 9 2.31 15.72 -2.37
N ILE A 10 1.90 14.56 -2.89
CA ILE A 10 1.78 14.34 -4.34
C ILE A 10 0.78 15.33 -4.91
N ARG A 11 -0.42 15.45 -4.35
CA ARG A 11 -1.42 16.45 -4.79
C ARG A 11 -0.91 17.88 -4.67
N TYR A 12 -0.12 18.18 -3.64
CA TYR A 12 0.45 19.51 -3.44
C TYR A 12 1.53 19.85 -4.48
N VAL A 13 2.33 18.86 -4.90
CA VAL A 13 3.40 19.00 -5.90
C VAL A 13 2.85 18.91 -7.32
N THR A 14 1.92 18.01 -7.62
CA THR A 14 1.34 17.83 -8.97
C THR A 14 0.43 18.95 -9.43
N LYS A 15 -0.06 19.79 -8.51
CA LYS A 15 -0.73 21.04 -8.90
C LYS A 15 0.19 21.99 -9.67
N ASN A 16 1.52 21.88 -9.51
CA ASN A 16 2.51 22.81 -10.07
C ASN A 16 3.70 22.13 -10.80
N GLY A 17 3.74 20.80 -11.01
CA GLY A 17 4.84 20.13 -11.70
C GLY A 17 4.66 18.63 -11.93
N SER A 18 5.50 18.03 -12.79
CA SER A 18 5.53 16.58 -13.04
C SER A 18 6.43 15.85 -12.03
N ILE A 19 5.91 14.83 -11.35
CA ILE A 19 6.76 13.91 -10.59
C ILE A 19 7.39 12.94 -11.60
N GLU A 20 8.72 12.85 -11.64
CA GLU A 20 9.41 11.81 -12.41
C GLU A 20 8.80 10.44 -12.05
N GLN A 21 8.40 9.67 -13.06
CA GLN A 21 7.75 8.37 -12.87
C GLN A 21 8.61 7.50 -11.95
N GLY A 22 8.20 7.37 -10.69
CA GLY A 22 8.83 6.46 -9.75
C GLY A 22 8.76 5.04 -10.32
N LYS A 23 9.85 4.28 -10.20
CA LYS A 23 9.89 2.86 -10.61
C LYS A 23 9.05 1.94 -9.69
N GLY A 24 8.43 2.50 -8.66
CA GLY A 24 7.65 1.77 -7.66
C GLY A 24 6.16 1.76 -7.97
N TRP A 25 5.46 0.75 -7.45
CA TRP A 25 4.02 0.59 -7.65
C TRP A 25 3.22 1.42 -6.63
N ALA A 26 2.04 1.87 -7.04
CA ALA A 26 1.00 2.30 -6.10
C ALA A 26 0.14 1.10 -5.73
N ARG A 27 -0.14 0.93 -4.43
CA ARG A 27 -0.95 -0.21 -3.94
C ARG A 27 -1.69 0.14 -2.67
N ASP A 28 -2.77 -0.58 -2.37
CA ASP A 28 -3.47 -0.40 -1.11
C ASP A 28 -2.66 -0.96 0.07
N GLY A 29 -2.73 -0.27 1.23
CA GLY A 29 -1.98 -0.64 2.44
C GLY A 29 -2.37 -2.01 3.00
N TRP A 30 -3.66 -2.34 2.98
CA TRP A 30 -4.20 -3.57 3.55
C TRP A 30 -3.65 -4.84 2.87
N LEU A 31 -3.19 -4.76 1.61
CA LEU A 31 -2.64 -5.92 0.87
C LEU A 31 -1.42 -6.54 1.56
N THR A 32 -0.65 -5.74 2.31
CA THR A 32 0.54 -6.21 3.05
C THR A 32 0.57 -5.68 4.49
N ASN A 33 -0.60 -5.37 5.06
CA ASN A 33 -0.69 -4.82 6.40
C ASN A 33 0.23 -3.58 6.58
N SER A 34 0.25 -2.71 5.58
CA SER A 34 1.07 -1.48 5.48
C SER A 34 2.59 -1.65 5.51
N HIS A 35 3.09 -2.88 5.46
CA HIS A 35 4.53 -3.13 5.28
C HIS A 35 4.94 -2.78 3.85
N TRP A 36 6.13 -2.22 3.66
CA TRP A 36 6.57 -1.67 2.38
C TRP A 36 8.07 -1.79 2.14
N ASN A 37 8.51 -1.40 0.94
CA ASN A 37 9.92 -1.34 0.59
C ASN A 37 10.21 -0.17 -0.38
N PRO A 38 11.23 0.67 -0.11
CA PRO A 38 11.54 1.85 -0.91
C PRO A 38 12.01 1.56 -2.35
N SER A 39 12.46 0.34 -2.65
CA SER A 39 12.86 -0.04 -4.01
C SER A 39 11.69 -0.47 -4.90
N SER A 40 10.59 -0.92 -4.31
CA SER A 40 9.44 -1.49 -5.04
C SER A 40 8.13 -0.70 -4.88
N ASP A 41 8.01 0.11 -3.82
CA ASP A 41 6.80 0.89 -3.52
C ASP A 41 7.01 2.38 -3.78
N PHE A 42 6.09 2.98 -4.53
CA PHE A 42 6.07 4.42 -4.75
C PHE A 42 5.09 5.14 -3.81
N MET A 43 3.89 4.59 -3.61
CA MET A 43 2.93 5.13 -2.65
C MET A 43 1.91 4.09 -2.18
N PHE A 44 1.31 4.35 -1.02
CA PHE A 44 0.07 3.70 -0.63
C PHE A 44 -1.15 4.46 -1.15
N HIS A 45 -2.05 3.74 -1.82
CA HIS A 45 -3.33 4.22 -2.30
C HIS A 45 -4.37 4.29 -1.15
N ALA A 46 -5.38 5.15 -1.31
CA ALA A 46 -6.58 5.25 -0.46
C ALA A 46 -6.39 5.32 1.08
N ARG A 47 -5.30 5.93 1.58
CA ARG A 47 -5.08 6.14 3.03
C ARG A 47 -5.99 7.23 3.60
N LYS A 48 -7.19 6.87 4.04
CA LYS A 48 -8.11 7.77 4.77
C LYS A 48 -7.77 7.76 6.26
N GLU A 49 -7.75 8.93 6.90
CA GLU A 49 -7.45 9.02 8.35
C GLU A 49 -8.42 8.23 9.23
N ALA A 50 -9.70 8.08 8.81
CA ALA A 50 -10.69 7.29 9.54
C ALA A 50 -10.35 5.79 9.62
N ASP A 51 -9.55 5.28 8.68
CA ASP A 51 -9.14 3.87 8.60
C ASP A 51 -7.73 3.63 9.18
N LYS A 52 -7.11 4.68 9.72
CA LYS A 52 -5.75 4.63 10.30
C LYS A 52 -5.78 3.86 11.61
N LYS A 53 -4.88 2.88 11.74
CA LYS A 53 -4.67 2.08 12.95
C LYS A 53 -3.27 2.27 13.50
N GLN A 54 -3.16 2.11 14.82
CA GLN A 54 -1.87 1.88 15.47
C GLN A 54 -1.53 0.40 15.37
N TYR A 55 -0.31 0.09 14.93
CA TYR A 55 0.19 -1.27 14.90
C TYR A 55 0.80 -1.64 16.25
N LYS A 56 0.81 -2.93 16.57
CA LYS A 56 1.40 -3.50 17.80
C LYS A 56 2.71 -4.23 17.46
N ASN A 57 3.53 -4.53 18.47
CA ASN A 57 4.80 -5.24 18.25
C ASN A 57 4.64 -6.58 17.51
N ASN A 58 3.52 -7.28 17.70
CA ASN A 58 3.23 -8.54 17.00
C ASN A 58 2.79 -8.38 15.53
N ASP A 59 2.57 -7.14 15.07
CA ASP A 59 2.29 -6.83 13.67
C ASP A 59 3.57 -6.65 12.86
N ILE A 60 4.72 -6.43 13.51
CA ILE A 60 6.01 -6.21 12.85
C ILE A 60 6.40 -7.44 12.02
N GLY A 61 6.62 -7.24 10.73
CA GLY A 61 6.93 -8.31 9.76
C GLY A 61 5.73 -9.16 9.36
N LYS A 62 4.54 -8.90 9.90
CA LYS A 62 3.31 -9.63 9.61
C LYS A 62 2.52 -8.93 8.51
N LEU A 63 2.66 -9.44 7.28
CA LEU A 63 1.99 -8.89 6.09
C LEU A 63 0.51 -9.28 5.96
N SER A 64 0.01 -10.17 6.82
CA SER A 64 -1.41 -10.48 6.93
C SER A 64 -2.08 -9.58 7.98
N GLY A 65 -3.25 -9.06 7.65
CA GLY A 65 -4.03 -8.18 8.49
C GLY A 65 -5.48 -8.12 8.00
N ASP A 66 -6.20 -7.13 8.50
CA ASP A 66 -7.58 -6.87 8.07
C ASP A 66 -7.65 -6.45 6.60
N SER A 67 -8.75 -6.78 5.92
CA SER A 67 -8.94 -6.50 4.51
C SER A 67 -9.50 -5.09 4.22
N TYR A 68 -9.29 -4.62 2.98
CA TYR A 68 -9.89 -3.46 2.31
C TYR A 68 -9.44 -2.06 2.69
N PHE A 69 -9.41 -1.68 3.98
CA PHE A 69 -9.27 -0.27 4.36
C PHE A 69 -8.21 0.01 5.42
N PRO A 70 -8.03 -0.84 6.45
CA PRO A 70 -7.10 -0.54 7.52
C PRO A 70 -5.66 -0.33 7.05
N TRP A 71 -5.00 0.67 7.61
CA TRP A 71 -3.60 0.95 7.33
C TRP A 71 -2.85 1.48 8.56
N PHE A 72 -1.53 1.32 8.56
CA PHE A 72 -0.62 1.83 9.59
C PHE A 72 0.15 3.03 9.07
N ASP A 73 0.39 4.00 9.94
CA ASP A 73 1.27 5.09 9.58
C ASP A 73 2.70 4.59 9.38
N THR A 74 3.23 4.91 8.21
CA THR A 74 4.60 4.57 7.84
C THR A 74 5.58 5.63 8.31
N LEU A 75 5.12 6.81 8.76
CA LEU A 75 5.96 7.87 9.29
C LEU A 75 6.00 7.82 10.81
N ARG A 76 7.18 8.05 11.39
CA ARG A 76 7.31 8.29 12.83
C ARG A 76 6.87 9.69 13.23
N THR A 77 7.06 10.66 12.33
CA THR A 77 6.66 12.05 12.54
C THR A 77 5.48 12.42 11.65
N PRO A 78 4.46 13.12 12.18
CA PRO A 78 3.31 13.56 11.37
C PRO A 78 3.73 14.35 10.13
N LEU A 79 3.01 14.11 9.04
CA LEU A 79 3.17 14.83 7.78
C LEU A 79 2.84 16.32 7.95
N LYS A 80 3.82 17.20 7.74
CA LYS A 80 3.60 18.66 7.70
C LYS A 80 3.52 19.12 6.25
N LEU A 81 2.36 19.63 5.83
CA LEU A 81 2.10 20.02 4.43
C LEU A 81 3.09 21.08 3.92
N GLN A 82 3.52 22.01 4.77
CA GLN A 82 4.53 23.01 4.41
C GLN A 82 5.86 22.40 3.95
N ASN A 83 6.18 21.18 4.39
CA ASN A 83 7.43 20.52 4.07
C ASN A 83 7.39 19.79 2.72
N CYS A 84 6.22 19.60 2.10
CA CYS A 84 6.07 18.84 0.85
C CYS A 84 6.85 19.43 -0.35
N ARG A 85 7.22 20.72 -0.31
CA ARG A 85 8.02 21.39 -1.36
C ARG A 85 9.53 21.35 -1.10
N ASN A 86 9.96 20.89 0.07
CA ASN A 86 11.37 20.84 0.39
C ASN A 86 12.00 19.61 -0.27
N GLU A 87 12.72 19.81 -1.37
CA GLU A 87 13.41 18.76 -2.13
C GLU A 87 14.48 18.01 -1.30
N THR A 88 15.01 18.66 -0.27
CA THR A 88 15.99 18.08 0.66
C THR A 88 15.34 17.24 1.76
N LEU A 89 14.01 17.31 1.91
CA LEU A 89 13.30 16.59 2.95
C LEU A 89 13.39 15.08 2.74
N ARG A 90 13.90 14.40 3.76
CA ARG A 90 13.80 12.95 3.88
C ARG A 90 12.66 12.63 4.84
N TRP A 91 11.72 11.81 4.38
CA TRP A 91 10.62 11.34 5.20
C TRP A 91 11.17 10.32 6.22
N ASP A 92 10.97 10.58 7.51
CA ASP A 92 11.34 9.65 8.58
C ASP A 92 10.32 8.52 8.67
N HIS A 93 10.62 7.48 7.91
CA HIS A 93 9.80 6.28 7.89
C HIS A 93 10.14 5.31 9.01
N ASP A 94 9.12 4.65 9.54
CA ASP A 94 9.30 3.61 10.53
C ASP A 94 9.91 2.34 9.91
N SER A 95 11.15 2.04 10.29
CA SER A 95 11.88 0.85 9.86
C SER A 95 11.19 -0.46 10.21
N ASN A 96 10.32 -0.49 11.24
CA ASN A 96 9.57 -1.70 11.62
C ASN A 96 8.57 -2.14 10.56
N LEU A 97 8.14 -1.22 9.69
CA LEU A 97 7.22 -1.50 8.58
C LEU A 97 7.97 -1.73 7.27
N ILE A 98 9.31 -1.70 7.26
CA ILE A 98 10.11 -1.97 6.07
C ILE A 98 10.47 -3.45 6.02
N VAL A 99 10.16 -4.09 4.89
CA VAL A 99 10.43 -5.53 4.65
C VAL A 99 11.12 -5.74 3.30
N PRO A 100 11.77 -6.89 3.06
CA PRO A 100 12.31 -7.20 1.73
C PRO A 100 11.23 -7.21 0.64
N SER A 101 11.54 -6.71 -0.56
CA SER A 101 10.60 -6.71 -1.69
C SER A 101 10.13 -8.12 -2.07
N SER A 102 10.97 -9.14 -1.90
CA SER A 102 10.59 -10.55 -2.13
C SER A 102 9.44 -10.99 -1.23
N THR A 103 9.40 -10.53 0.03
CA THR A 103 8.33 -10.81 0.99
C THR A 103 7.01 -10.16 0.55
N ILE A 104 7.08 -8.92 0.04
CA ILE A 104 5.94 -8.20 -0.53
C ILE A 104 5.39 -8.95 -1.74
N PHE A 105 6.24 -9.28 -2.72
CA PHE A 105 5.81 -9.99 -3.92
C PHE A 105 5.22 -11.37 -3.63
N ARG A 106 5.79 -12.10 -2.65
CA ARG A 106 5.21 -13.37 -2.19
C ARG A 106 3.78 -13.17 -1.69
N ARG A 107 3.55 -12.21 -0.80
CA ARG A 107 2.20 -11.93 -0.27
C ARG A 107 1.22 -11.50 -1.37
N LEU A 108 1.65 -10.64 -2.30
CA LEU A 108 0.81 -10.20 -3.42
C LEU A 108 0.45 -11.37 -4.35
N ASN A 109 1.38 -12.30 -4.57
CA ASN A 109 1.10 -13.52 -5.32
C ASN A 109 0.12 -14.45 -4.59
N ASP A 110 0.16 -14.50 -3.25
CA ASP A 110 -0.84 -15.23 -2.45
C ASP A 110 -2.23 -14.65 -2.65
N TRP A 111 -2.38 -13.32 -2.53
CA TRP A 111 -3.64 -12.62 -2.83
C TRP A 111 -4.13 -12.90 -4.24
N ARG A 112 -3.23 -12.84 -5.23
CA ARG A 112 -3.57 -13.13 -6.63
C ARG A 112 -4.13 -14.55 -6.79
N ARG A 113 -3.57 -15.53 -6.08
CA ARG A 113 -4.06 -16.92 -6.11
C ARG A 113 -5.42 -17.06 -5.43
N GLU A 114 -5.63 -16.39 -4.31
CA GLU A 114 -6.90 -16.37 -3.57
C GLU A 114 -8.02 -15.78 -4.42
N VAL A 115 -7.82 -14.57 -4.96
CA VAL A 115 -8.78 -13.89 -5.84
C VAL A 115 -9.13 -14.76 -7.06
N LYS A 116 -8.15 -15.42 -7.68
CA LYS A 116 -8.39 -16.34 -8.81
C LYS A 116 -9.25 -17.54 -8.42
N ARG A 117 -9.02 -18.11 -7.23
CA ARG A 117 -9.83 -19.23 -6.72
C ARG A 117 -11.26 -18.80 -6.47
N ASP A 118 -11.46 -17.66 -5.81
CA ASP A 118 -12.80 -17.13 -5.55
C ASP A 118 -13.54 -16.78 -6.83
N TYR A 119 -12.86 -16.12 -7.78
CA TYR A 119 -13.42 -15.84 -9.09
C TYR A 119 -13.91 -17.11 -9.79
N SER A 120 -13.07 -18.15 -9.84
CA SER A 120 -13.41 -19.42 -10.49
C SER A 120 -14.60 -20.11 -9.81
N ARG A 121 -14.64 -20.10 -8.47
CA ARG A 121 -15.74 -20.65 -7.69
C ARG A 121 -17.06 -19.93 -7.97
N ILE A 122 -17.05 -18.60 -7.97
CA ILE A 122 -18.24 -17.79 -8.25
C ILE A 122 -18.68 -17.98 -9.71
N LEU A 123 -17.75 -17.98 -10.65
CA LEU A 123 -18.04 -18.18 -12.08
C LEU A 123 -18.70 -19.54 -12.33
N ASN A 124 -18.19 -20.61 -11.73
CA ASN A 124 -18.79 -21.94 -11.84
C ASN A 124 -20.22 -21.94 -11.30
N HIS A 125 -20.45 -21.35 -10.13
CA HIS A 125 -21.79 -21.25 -9.55
C HIS A 125 -22.77 -20.46 -10.44
N VAL A 126 -22.30 -19.37 -11.05
CA VAL A 126 -23.09 -18.58 -12.00
C VAL A 126 -23.42 -19.41 -13.25
N ASN A 127 -22.44 -20.13 -13.80
CA ASN A 127 -22.65 -20.97 -14.98
C ASN A 127 -23.61 -22.14 -14.70
N GLU A 128 -23.52 -22.79 -13.55
CA GLU A 128 -24.46 -23.85 -13.15
C GLU A 128 -25.89 -23.32 -13.00
N LYS A 129 -26.05 -22.12 -12.43
CA LYS A 129 -27.36 -21.54 -12.12
C LYS A 129 -28.02 -20.87 -13.32
N TYR A 130 -27.24 -20.27 -14.21
CA TYR A 130 -27.75 -19.38 -15.27
C TYR A 130 -27.23 -19.75 -16.67
N GLY A 131 -26.28 -20.66 -16.81
CA GLY A 131 -25.65 -21.03 -18.07
C GLY A 131 -26.46 -22.01 -18.94
N LYS A 132 -27.78 -22.07 -18.79
CA LYS A 132 -28.63 -22.83 -19.72
C LYS A 132 -28.80 -22.05 -21.03
N GLY A 133 -28.01 -22.44 -22.02
CA GLY A 133 -28.20 -22.25 -23.46
C GLY A 133 -27.67 -23.48 -24.16
#